data_AF-A0A2G1VMB8-F1
#
_entry.id   AF-A0A2G1VMB8-F1
#
_cell.length_a   1.000
_cell.length_b   1.000
_cell.length_c   1.000
_cell.angle_alpha   90.00
_cell.angle_beta   90.00
_cell.angle_gamma   90.00
#
_symmetry.space_group_name_H-M   'P 1'
#
loop_
_entity.id
_entity.type
_entity.pdbx_description
1 polymer ?
#
loop_
_entity_poly.entity_id
_entity_poly.type
_entity_poly.pdbx_seq_one_letter_code
_entity_poly.pdbx_strand_id
1 'polypeptide(L)'
;MHFKTHTEAMESILDFFLYNEISPREKLGPTGRTIEAKLLKRINAVIAIMRDVEKTQTKPTVAMLQSLFVMEEPNKKPLIVEKKYAEEKKEVRFREIESTRFTNEERAKR
;
A
#
# COMPACT_ATOMS: atom_id res chain seq x y z
N MET A 1 -33.08 -30.64 37.60
CA MET A 1 -31.75 -31.27 37.71
C MET A 1 -31.50 -32.08 36.46
N HIS A 2 -30.29 -32.04 35.87
CA HIS A 2 -30.01 -32.69 34.57
C HIS A 2 -29.86 -34.23 34.64
N PHE A 3 -29.61 -34.80 35.83
CA PHE A 3 -29.48 -36.24 36.03
C PHE A 3 -30.67 -36.80 36.81
N LYS A 4 -31.13 -38.00 36.46
CA LYS A 4 -32.30 -38.67 37.07
C LYS A 4 -31.90 -39.48 38.30
N THR A 5 -30.67 -39.97 38.37
CA THR A 5 -30.14 -40.74 39.51
C THR A 5 -28.72 -40.31 39.88
N HIS A 6 -28.31 -40.62 41.11
CA HIS A 6 -26.93 -40.40 41.54
C HIS A 6 -25.92 -41.29 40.79
N THR A 7 -26.33 -42.51 40.42
CA THR A 7 -25.50 -43.44 39.64
C THR A 7 -25.18 -42.88 38.26
N GLU A 8 -26.21 -42.38 37.55
CA GLU A 8 -26.05 -41.76 36.23
C GLU A 8 -25.13 -40.53 36.27
N ALA A 9 -25.25 -39.71 37.33
CA ALA A 9 -24.35 -38.58 37.53
C ALA A 9 -22.90 -39.03 37.75
N MET A 10 -22.67 -40.10 38.53
CA MET A 10 -21.33 -40.63 38.78
C MET A 10 -20.71 -41.23 37.53
N GLU A 11 -21.47 -42.00 36.76
CA GLU A 11 -21.03 -42.58 35.48
C GLU A 11 -20.59 -41.48 34.50
N SER A 12 -21.42 -40.43 34.35
CA SER A 12 -21.08 -39.28 33.51
C SER A 12 -19.80 -38.56 33.95
N ILE A 13 -19.54 -38.47 35.26
CA ILE A 13 -18.32 -37.87 35.80
C ILE A 13 -17.10 -38.76 35.51
N LEU A 14 -17.22 -40.08 35.69
CA LEU A 14 -16.14 -41.03 35.40
C LEU A 14 -15.79 -41.04 33.91
N ASP A 15 -16.80 -41.04 33.04
CA ASP A 15 -16.62 -40.96 31.60
C ASP A 15 -15.95 -39.65 31.18
N PHE A 16 -16.30 -38.53 31.82
CA PHE A 16 -15.63 -37.25 31.59
C PHE A 16 -14.13 -37.31 31.90
N PHE A 17 -13.75 -37.91 33.04
CA PHE A 17 -12.33 -38.05 33.39
C PHE A 17 -11.60 -38.98 32.42
N LEU A 18 -12.22 -40.10 32.04
CA LEU A 18 -11.65 -41.07 31.11
C LEU A 18 -11.46 -40.47 29.71
N TYR A 19 -12.50 -39.84 29.15
CA TYR A 19 -12.47 -39.26 27.81
C TYR A 19 -11.45 -38.12 27.68
N ASN A 20 -11.30 -37.31 28.73
CA ASN A 20 -10.34 -36.22 28.74
C ASN A 20 -8.95 -36.63 29.26
N GLU A 21 -8.74 -37.93 29.53
CA GLU A 21 -7.48 -38.51 30.03
C GLU A 21 -6.90 -37.78 31.26
N ILE A 22 -7.78 -37.25 32.11
CA ILE A 22 -7.42 -36.48 33.31
C ILE A 22 -7.71 -37.28 34.57
N SER A 23 -6.81 -37.22 35.54
CA SER A 23 -7.02 -37.91 36.81
C SER A 23 -7.97 -37.11 37.72
N PRO A 24 -8.93 -37.76 38.41
CA PRO A 24 -9.76 -37.09 39.42
C PRO A 24 -8.96 -36.47 40.58
N ARG A 25 -7.70 -36.89 40.75
CA ARG A 25 -6.78 -36.35 41.77
C ARG A 25 -5.88 -35.24 41.24
N GLU A 26 -5.90 -34.99 39.94
CA GLU A 26 -5.07 -33.98 39.31
C GLU A 26 -5.64 -32.59 39.56
N LYS A 27 -4.76 -31.66 39.94
CA LYS A 27 -5.14 -30.25 40.10
C LYS A 27 -4.99 -29.56 38.75
N LEU A 28 -6.10 -29.43 38.02
CA LEU A 28 -6.18 -28.75 36.72
C LEU A 28 -6.09 -27.21 36.86
N GLY A 29 -5.04 -26.74 37.52
CA GLY A 29 -4.61 -25.34 37.55
C GLY A 29 -5.71 -24.30 37.80
N PRO A 30 -5.49 -23.06 37.35
CA PRO A 30 -6.53 -22.04 37.32
C PRO A 30 -7.62 -22.40 36.30
N THR A 31 -8.87 -22.01 36.56
CA THR A 31 -9.96 -22.15 35.57
C THR A 31 -9.56 -21.59 34.20
N GLY A 32 -10.12 -22.14 33.11
CA GLY A 32 -9.86 -21.65 31.75
C GLY A 32 -10.00 -20.14 31.60
N ARG A 33 -10.98 -19.54 32.30
CA ARG A 33 -11.18 -18.07 32.36
C ARG A 33 -9.96 -17.33 32.91
N THR A 34 -9.30 -17.87 33.93
CA THR A 34 -8.08 -17.27 34.49
C THR A 34 -6.89 -17.40 33.54
N ILE A 35 -6.78 -18.52 32.82
CA ILE A 35 -5.75 -18.73 31.80
C ILE A 35 -5.94 -17.74 30.65
N GLU A 36 -7.17 -17.59 30.16
CA GLU A 36 -7.56 -16.63 29.12
C GLU A 36 -7.21 -15.20 29.53
N ALA A 37 -7.59 -14.77 30.74
CA ALA A 37 -7.27 -13.45 31.26
C ALA A 37 -5.75 -13.19 31.37
N LYS A 38 -4.97 -14.20 31.77
CA LYS A 38 -3.50 -14.11 31.80
C LYS A 38 -2.92 -14.02 30.40
N LEU A 39 -3.46 -14.77 29.44
CA LEU A 39 -3.01 -14.75 28.05
C LEU A 39 -3.30 -13.40 27.37
N LEU A 40 -4.50 -12.85 27.56
CA LEU A 40 -4.87 -11.52 27.07
C LEU A 40 -3.90 -10.43 27.56
N LYS A 41 -3.54 -10.45 28.85
CA LYS A 41 -2.54 -9.53 29.41
C LYS A 41 -1.17 -9.68 28.74
N ARG A 42 -0.73 -10.92 28.50
CA ARG A 42 0.55 -11.20 27.82
C ARG A 42 0.54 -10.70 26.38
N ILE A 43 -0.54 -10.91 25.64
CA ILE A 43 -0.69 -10.44 24.26
C ILE A 43 -0.63 -8.91 24.21
N ASN A 44 -1.33 -8.21 25.11
CA ASN A 44 -1.28 -6.75 25.18
C ASN A 44 0.12 -6.23 25.48
N ALA A 45 0.88 -6.91 26.35
CA ALA A 45 2.27 -6.57 26.62
C ALA A 45 3.17 -6.77 25.38
N VAL A 46 2.99 -7.87 24.64
CA VAL A 46 3.73 -8.12 23.39
C VAL A 46 3.42 -7.04 22.35
N ILE A 47 2.15 -6.65 22.18
CA ILE A 47 1.76 -5.57 21.27
C ILE A 47 2.42 -4.25 21.68
N ALA A 48 2.48 -3.95 22.98
CA ALA A 48 3.13 -2.75 23.48
C ALA A 48 4.64 -2.75 23.16
N ILE A 49 5.31 -3.88 23.37
CA ILE A 49 6.74 -4.06 23.03
C ILE A 49 6.96 -3.89 21.53
N MET A 50 6.16 -4.54 20.69
CA MET A 50 6.27 -4.42 19.23
C MET A 50 6.09 -2.97 18.77
N ARG A 51 5.11 -2.24 19.33
CA ARG A 51 4.90 -0.82 19.04
C ARG A 51 6.05 0.06 19.50
N ASP A 52 6.68 -0.28 20.62
CA ASP A 52 7.83 0.46 21.15
C ASP A 52 9.07 0.26 20.26
N VAL A 53 9.37 -0.99 19.88
CA VAL A 53 10.42 -1.31 18.89
C VAL A 53 10.14 -0.61 17.58
N GLU A 54 8.89 -0.56 17.14
CA GLU A 54 8.49 0.11 15.90
C GLU A 54 8.84 1.61 15.96
N LYS A 55 8.49 2.28 17.06
CA LYS A 55 8.72 3.71 17.27
C LYS A 55 10.18 4.08 17.50
N THR A 56 10.93 3.26 18.25
CA THR A 56 12.29 3.61 18.70
C THR A 56 13.37 3.18 17.71
N GLN A 57 13.19 2.05 17.01
CA GLN A 57 14.20 1.50 16.11
C GLN A 57 13.76 1.61 14.65
N THR A 58 12.64 0.97 14.29
CA THR A 58 12.33 0.78 12.86
C THR A 58 11.91 2.06 12.14
N LYS A 59 11.03 2.89 12.75
CA LYS A 59 10.53 4.13 12.13
C LYS A 59 11.64 5.15 11.89
N PRO A 60 12.52 5.46 12.86
CA PRO A 60 13.65 6.35 12.64
C PRO A 60 14.60 5.81 11.56
N THR A 61 14.90 4.51 11.55
CA THR A 61 15.76 3.92 10.52
C THR A 61 15.14 4.04 9.13
N VAL A 62 13.83 3.77 8.99
CA VAL A 62 13.12 3.98 7.72
C VAL A 62 13.16 5.45 7.30
N ALA A 63 12.90 6.38 8.22
CA ALA A 63 12.95 7.82 7.94
C ALA A 63 14.36 8.29 7.56
N MET A 64 15.41 7.77 8.21
CA MET A 64 16.80 8.05 7.87
C MET A 64 17.17 7.50 6.49
N LEU A 65 16.83 6.24 6.20
CA LEU A 65 17.05 5.65 4.88
C LEU A 65 16.30 6.44 3.80
N GLN A 66 15.03 6.78 4.04
CA GLN A 66 14.29 7.67 3.15
C GLN A 66 15.03 9.00 2.98
N SER A 67 15.50 9.64 4.05
CA SER A 67 16.24 10.91 3.97
C SER A 67 17.53 10.81 3.17
N LEU A 68 18.26 9.68 3.28
CA LEU A 68 19.48 9.41 2.50
C LEU A 68 19.17 9.11 1.03
N PHE A 69 18.02 8.47 0.76
CA PHE A 69 17.58 8.08 -0.58
C PHE A 69 16.52 9.03 -1.17
N VAL A 70 16.25 10.20 -0.56
CA VAL A 70 15.62 11.35 -1.25
C VAL A 70 16.67 11.99 -2.17
N MET A 71 17.26 11.16 -3.02
CA MET A 71 17.93 11.56 -4.24
C MET A 71 17.04 11.05 -5.36
N GLU A 72 16.34 11.99 -6.00
CA GLU A 72 15.63 11.84 -7.27
C GLU A 72 14.29 11.09 -7.23
N GLU A 73 13.23 11.76 -6.73
CA GLU A 73 12.06 11.78 -7.61
C GLU A 73 12.55 12.39 -8.93
N PRO A 74 12.41 11.73 -10.09
CA PRO A 74 12.80 12.32 -11.35
C PRO A 74 11.97 13.60 -11.44
N ASN A 75 12.65 14.75 -11.33
CA ASN A 75 12.08 16.07 -11.50
C ASN A 75 11.21 15.95 -12.74
N LYS A 76 9.87 16.00 -12.61
CA LYS A 76 8.95 15.75 -13.71
C LYS A 76 9.23 16.84 -14.73
N LYS A 77 10.16 16.57 -15.66
CA LYS A 77 10.53 17.49 -16.72
C LYS A 77 9.21 17.84 -17.38
N PRO A 78 8.81 19.12 -17.43
CA PRO A 78 7.57 19.47 -18.10
C PRO A 78 7.64 18.90 -19.51
N LEU A 79 6.69 18.04 -19.87
CA LEU A 79 6.62 17.51 -21.23
C LEU A 79 6.57 18.72 -22.17
N ILE A 80 7.63 18.91 -22.96
CA ILE A 80 7.62 19.91 -24.03
C ILE A 80 6.72 19.33 -25.12
N VAL A 81 5.44 19.66 -25.06
CA VAL A 81 4.50 19.31 -26.12
C VAL A 81 4.66 20.37 -27.20
N GLU A 82 5.11 19.97 -28.38
CA GLU A 82 5.14 20.83 -29.56
C GLU A 82 3.71 21.31 -29.83
N LYS A 83 3.48 22.62 -29.68
CA LYS A 83 2.27 23.24 -30.22
C LYS A 83 2.35 23.11 -31.73
N LYS A 84 1.64 22.13 -32.29
CA LYS A 84 1.32 22.13 -33.71
C LYS A 84 0.48 23.39 -33.97
N TYR A 85 1.14 24.45 -34.42
CA TYR A 85 0.45 25.58 -35.02
C TYR A 85 -0.30 25.00 -36.21
N ALA A 86 -1.62 24.89 -36.10
CA ALA A 86 -2.44 24.79 -37.27
C ALA A 86 -2.13 26.06 -38.07
N GLU A 87 -1.45 25.89 -39.22
CA GLU A 87 -1.29 26.96 -40.19
C GLU A 87 -2.69 27.38 -40.63
N GLU A 88 -3.27 28.36 -39.95
CA GLU A 88 -4.30 29.20 -40.54
C GLU A 88 -3.64 29.85 -41.75
N LYS A 89 -3.91 29.28 -42.94
CA LYS A 89 -3.53 29.83 -44.23
C LYS A 89 -4.10 31.24 -44.33
N LYS A 90 -3.35 32.25 -43.90
CA LYS A 90 -3.65 33.64 -44.21
C LYS A 90 -3.48 33.81 -45.71
N GLU A 91 -4.56 34.21 -46.38
CA GLU A 91 -4.54 34.56 -47.79
C GLU A 91 -3.43 35.59 -48.05
N VAL A 92 -2.47 35.21 -48.90
CA VAL A 92 -1.31 36.05 -49.20
C VAL A 92 -1.79 37.23 -50.04
N ARG A 93 -1.82 38.43 -49.44
CA ARG A 93 -2.38 39.65 -50.05
C ARG A 93 -1.55 40.21 -51.22
N PHE A 94 -0.30 39.77 -51.40
CA PHE A 94 0.57 40.23 -52.48
C PHE A 94 1.27 39.05 -53.15
N ARG A 95 1.19 39.00 -54.48
CA ARG A 95 2.06 38.17 -55.34
C ARG A 95 3.05 39.08 -56.05
N GLU A 96 4.31 38.68 -56.03
CA GLU A 96 5.36 39.33 -56.80
C GLU A 96 5.13 39.08 -58.29
N ILE A 97 5.30 40.11 -59.11
CA ILE A 97 5.25 40.00 -60.57
C ILE A 97 6.69 39.74 -61.02
N GLU A 98 6.92 38.66 -61.77
CA GLU A 98 8.25 38.35 -62.30
C GLU A 98 8.73 39.47 -63.24
N SER A 99 9.90 40.02 -62.95
CA SER A 99 10.56 41.10 -63.69
C SER A 99 11.13 40.70 -65.04
N THR A 100 10.86 39.47 -65.51
CA THR A 100 11.34 38.92 -66.79
C THR A 100 10.78 39.61 -68.03
N ARG A 101 9.87 40.59 -67.87
CA ARG A 101 9.37 41.42 -68.99
C ARG A 101 10.22 42.65 -69.33
N PHE A 102 11.27 42.94 -68.56
CA PHE A 102 12.13 44.10 -68.81
C PHE A 102 13.57 43.71 -69.14
N THR A 103 13.77 42.78 -70.08
CA THR A 103 15.04 42.72 -70.82
C THR A 103 14.84 42.29 -72.27
N ASN A 104 15.12 43.26 -73.15
CA ASN A 104 15.74 43.10 -74.46
C ASN A 104 14.92 42.45 -75.60
N GLU A 105 14.08 43.25 -76.24
CA GLU A 105 13.69 43.16 -77.67
C GLU A 105 12.98 44.50 -77.94
N GLU A 106 13.62 45.55 -78.48
CA GLU A 106 13.80 45.76 -79.92
C GLU A 106 14.95 46.77 -80.16
N ARG A 107 16.18 46.31 -80.00
CA ARG A 107 17.29 46.79 -80.81
C ARG A 107 17.23 46.09 -82.18
N ALA A 108 16.14 46.24 -82.92
CA ALA A 108 16.01 45.70 -84.28
C ALA A 108 14.82 46.29 -85.04
N LYS A 109 15.02 47.46 -85.66
CA LYS A 109 14.79 47.75 -87.11
C LYS A 109 14.38 49.21 -87.35
N ARG A 110 15.27 49.88 -88.10
CA ARG A 110 15.04 50.95 -89.10
C ARG A 110 14.56 52.31 -88.61
#